data_AF-A0A2T5BL48-F1
#
_entry.id   AF-A0A2T5BL48-F1
#
_cell.length_a   1.000
_cell.length_b   1.000
_cell.length_c   1.000
_cell.angle_alpha   90.00
_cell.angle_beta   90.00
_cell.angle_gamma   90.00
#
_symmetry.space_group_name_H-M   'P 1'
#
loop_
_entity.id
_entity.type
_entity.pdbx_description
1 polymer ?
#
loop_
_entity_poly.entity_id
_entity_poly.type
_entity_poly.pdbx_seq_one_letter_code
_entity_poly.pdbx_strand_id
1 'polypeptide(L)'
;MLGKVAAKGGRRLAEARTDVPPLSHQRSRNIKLAYTMAPGRGDTDLTLEQLAAELASRGLRCCGTVQINTKRPGAGPCDMDVRVLPDGPVLRISQNLGPSARGCRLDPAALETAVGLVEASLSLGADLLIINKFGKHEAAGRGFRDVIAQAVAMGVPVLVGLNTLNREAFESFADGMAIQLPPECAALQDWVGDFLPAAERTMPG
;
A
#
# COMPACT_ATOMS: atom_id res chain seq x y z
N MET A 1 -68.74 24.10 -26.79
CA MET A 1 -67.42 24.77 -26.66
C MET A 1 -67.18 25.05 -25.18
N LEU A 2 -66.57 24.12 -24.45
CA LEU A 2 -66.10 24.34 -23.07
C LEU A 2 -64.75 23.65 -22.92
N GLY A 3 -63.76 24.42 -22.50
CA GLY A 3 -62.34 24.10 -22.54
C GLY A 3 -61.89 23.12 -21.46
N LYS A 4 -60.92 22.29 -21.82
CA LYS A 4 -60.13 21.45 -20.92
C LYS A 4 -59.22 22.33 -20.06
N VAL A 5 -59.29 22.17 -18.75
CA VAL A 5 -58.31 22.73 -17.81
C VAL A 5 -57.17 21.72 -17.67
N ALA A 6 -55.97 22.09 -18.10
CA ALA A 6 -54.75 21.30 -17.98
C ALA A 6 -54.14 21.50 -16.58
N ALA A 7 -53.91 20.40 -15.86
CA ALA A 7 -53.19 20.40 -14.59
C ALA A 7 -51.69 20.67 -14.82
N LYS A 8 -51.16 21.70 -14.16
CA LYS A 8 -49.74 22.05 -14.13
C LYS A 8 -48.94 20.96 -13.40
N GLY A 9 -48.01 20.32 -14.12
CA GLY A 9 -46.95 19.52 -13.52
C GLY A 9 -45.95 20.39 -12.76
N GLY A 10 -45.88 20.20 -11.45
CA GLY A 10 -44.85 20.78 -10.60
C GLY A 10 -43.51 20.10 -10.87
N ARG A 11 -42.53 20.86 -11.38
CA ARG A 11 -41.14 20.42 -11.43
C ARG A 11 -40.59 20.44 -9.99
N ARG A 12 -40.36 19.27 -9.40
CA ARG A 12 -39.50 19.15 -8.21
C ARG A 12 -38.07 19.41 -8.65
N LEU A 13 -37.46 20.48 -8.13
CA LEU A 13 -36.02 20.66 -8.14
C LEU A 13 -35.42 19.52 -7.32
N ALA A 14 -34.57 18.71 -7.93
CA ALA A 14 -33.78 17.71 -7.21
C ALA A 14 -32.73 18.45 -6.40
N GLU A 15 -32.90 18.47 -5.08
CA GLU A 15 -31.86 18.95 -4.16
C GLU A 15 -30.66 18.03 -4.29
N ALA A 16 -29.53 18.59 -4.74
CA ALA A 16 -28.25 17.90 -4.75
C ALA A 16 -27.89 17.55 -3.30
N ARG A 17 -28.03 16.26 -2.95
CA ARG A 17 -27.55 15.74 -1.67
C ARG A 17 -26.03 15.85 -1.67
N THR A 18 -25.50 16.86 -0.99
CA THR A 18 -24.11 16.87 -0.56
C THR A 18 -24.01 15.85 0.57
N ASP A 19 -23.69 14.60 0.22
CA ASP A 19 -23.28 13.60 1.20
C ASP A 19 -21.95 14.04 1.80
N VAL A 20 -22.03 14.87 2.86
CA VAL A 20 -20.90 15.18 3.73
C VAL A 20 -20.68 13.92 4.58
N PRO A 21 -19.59 13.19 4.36
CA PRO A 21 -19.34 11.95 5.07
C PRO A 21 -19.07 12.24 6.56
N PRO A 22 -19.38 11.29 7.46
CA PRO A 22 -19.22 11.48 8.89
C PRO A 22 -17.77 11.83 9.28
N LEU A 23 -17.61 12.63 10.33
CA LEU A 23 -16.32 13.17 10.80
C LEU A 23 -15.26 12.08 11.10
N SER A 24 -15.68 10.85 11.40
CA SER A 24 -14.81 9.68 11.55
C SER A 24 -14.11 9.30 10.23
N HIS A 25 -14.85 9.24 9.12
CA HIS A 25 -14.28 9.01 7.78
C HIS A 25 -13.47 10.19 7.26
N GLN A 26 -13.73 11.40 7.76
CA GLN A 26 -12.98 12.60 7.39
C GLN A 26 -11.63 12.69 8.11
N ARG A 27 -11.52 12.17 9.35
CA ARG A 27 -10.25 12.02 10.06
C ARG A 27 -9.36 10.94 9.44
N SER A 28 -9.92 9.79 9.05
CA SER A 28 -9.18 8.72 8.36
C SER A 28 -8.64 9.16 7.00
N ARG A 29 -9.40 9.96 6.24
CA ARG A 29 -8.96 10.51 4.94
C ARG A 29 -7.77 11.45 4.98
N ASN A 30 -7.38 11.94 6.15
CA ASN A 30 -6.22 12.82 6.30
C ASN A 30 -4.92 12.04 6.62
N ILE A 31 -5.03 10.76 7.01
CA ILE A 31 -3.88 9.95 7.43
C ILE A 31 -3.46 9.05 6.27
N LYS A 32 -2.47 9.51 5.50
CA LYS A 32 -1.99 8.82 4.30
C LYS A 32 -0.82 7.87 4.54
N LEU A 33 -0.43 7.66 5.79
CA LEU A 33 0.62 6.71 6.14
C LEU A 33 0.05 5.68 7.12
N ALA A 34 0.14 4.41 6.74
CA ALA A 34 -0.26 3.30 7.58
C ALA A 34 0.82 2.22 7.59
N TYR A 35 0.83 1.43 8.64
CA TYR A 35 1.67 0.24 8.70
C TYR A 35 0.90 -0.96 9.23
N THR A 36 1.35 -2.15 8.85
CA THR A 36 0.79 -3.40 9.32
C THR A 36 1.88 -4.39 9.70
N MET A 37 1.57 -5.30 10.61
CA MET A 37 2.53 -6.24 11.18
C MET A 37 1.81 -7.51 11.62
N ALA A 38 2.06 -8.61 10.91
CA ALA A 38 1.61 -9.92 11.31
C ALA A 38 2.59 -10.57 12.30
N PRO A 39 2.10 -11.40 13.25
CA PRO A 39 2.93 -12.03 14.26
C PRO A 39 3.81 -13.16 13.71
N GLY A 40 3.37 -13.85 12.64
CA GLY A 40 4.09 -14.97 12.04
C GLY A 40 5.14 -14.54 11.01
N ARG A 41 6.16 -15.39 10.85
CA ARG A 41 7.25 -15.14 9.91
C ARG A 41 6.75 -15.29 8.48
N GLY A 42 6.72 -14.18 7.74
CA GLY A 42 6.30 -14.14 6.34
C GLY A 42 4.81 -13.88 6.14
N ASP A 43 4.02 -13.84 7.23
CA ASP A 43 2.59 -13.57 7.15
C ASP A 43 2.31 -12.16 6.60
N THR A 44 3.09 -11.15 7.02
CA THR A 44 2.97 -9.80 6.46
C THR A 44 3.24 -9.78 4.96
N ASP A 45 4.23 -10.56 4.50
CA ASP A 45 4.57 -10.65 3.07
C ASP A 45 3.38 -11.20 2.27
N LEU A 46 2.77 -12.28 2.77
CA LEU A 46 1.58 -12.91 2.16
C LEU A 46 0.38 -11.96 2.15
N THR A 47 0.10 -11.28 3.26
CA THR A 47 -1.02 -10.32 3.36
C THR A 47 -0.86 -9.19 2.35
N LEU A 48 0.35 -8.62 2.23
CA LEU A 48 0.60 -7.51 1.30
C LEU A 48 0.59 -7.95 -0.16
N GLU A 49 1.09 -9.16 -0.47
CA GLU A 49 0.98 -9.74 -1.80
C GLU A 49 -0.49 -9.96 -2.20
N GLN A 50 -1.29 -10.55 -1.30
CA GLN A 50 -2.71 -10.78 -1.54
C GLN A 50 -3.46 -9.46 -1.73
N LEU A 51 -3.21 -8.47 -0.86
CA LEU A 51 -3.80 -7.14 -0.99
C LEU A 51 -3.49 -6.51 -2.35
N ALA A 52 -2.22 -6.53 -2.77
CA ALA A 52 -1.82 -5.95 -4.05
C ALA A 52 -2.52 -6.62 -5.23
N ALA A 53 -2.68 -7.96 -5.20
CA ALA A 53 -3.39 -8.69 -6.23
C ALA A 53 -4.89 -8.35 -6.26
N GLU A 54 -5.54 -8.26 -5.11
CA GLU A 54 -6.97 -7.91 -5.00
C GLU A 54 -7.23 -6.48 -5.48
N LEU A 55 -6.41 -5.51 -5.08
CA LEU A 55 -6.54 -4.12 -5.54
C LEU A 55 -6.30 -4.00 -7.05
N ALA A 56 -5.27 -4.68 -7.58
CA ALA A 56 -5.01 -4.71 -9.02
C ALA A 56 -6.19 -5.31 -9.80
N SER A 57 -6.84 -6.35 -9.28
CA SER A 57 -8.04 -6.95 -9.91
C SER A 57 -9.24 -5.98 -9.99
N ARG A 58 -9.24 -4.94 -9.16
CA ARG A 58 -10.23 -3.84 -9.16
C ARG A 58 -9.82 -2.65 -10.03
N GLY A 59 -8.68 -2.75 -10.73
CA GLY A 59 -8.15 -1.70 -11.61
C GLY A 59 -7.33 -0.62 -10.90
N LEU A 60 -7.02 -0.80 -9.60
CA LEU A 60 -6.22 0.15 -8.84
C LEU A 60 -4.74 0.05 -9.21
N ARG A 61 -4.09 1.21 -9.34
CA ARG A 61 -2.67 1.33 -9.66
C ARG A 61 -1.86 1.31 -8.38
N CYS A 62 -1.58 0.12 -7.87
CA CYS A 62 -0.61 -0.05 -6.80
C CYS A 62 0.82 0.13 -7.33
N CYS A 63 1.61 0.93 -6.63
CA CYS A 63 3.04 1.10 -6.84
C CYS A 63 3.80 0.49 -5.65
N GLY A 64 5.10 0.20 -5.81
CA GLY A 64 5.95 -0.27 -4.72
C GLY A 64 6.40 -1.71 -4.89
N THR A 65 6.53 -2.45 -3.79
CA THR A 65 7.02 -3.82 -3.78
C THR A 65 6.22 -4.73 -2.86
N VAL A 66 6.06 -5.99 -3.28
CA VAL A 66 5.61 -7.11 -2.45
C VAL A 66 6.66 -8.22 -2.50
N GLN A 67 6.85 -8.95 -1.40
CA GLN A 67 7.84 -10.02 -1.33
C GLN A 67 7.20 -11.36 -1.67
N ILE A 68 7.75 -12.02 -2.70
CA ILE A 68 7.26 -13.32 -3.19
C ILE A 68 8.28 -14.41 -2.85
N ASN A 69 8.30 -14.82 -1.59
CA ASN A 69 9.32 -15.76 -1.10
C ASN A 69 9.26 -17.11 -1.87
N THR A 70 10.25 -17.35 -2.74
CA THR A 70 10.37 -18.63 -3.47
C THR A 70 10.95 -19.70 -2.55
N LYS A 71 10.12 -20.66 -2.10
CA LYS A 71 10.61 -21.85 -1.40
C LYS A 71 11.35 -22.75 -2.39
N ARG A 72 12.66 -22.97 -2.18
CA ARG A 72 13.45 -23.96 -2.93
C ARG A 72 13.73 -25.19 -2.06
N PRO A 73 13.40 -26.42 -2.50
CA PRO A 73 13.82 -27.63 -1.81
C PRO A 73 15.35 -27.69 -1.69
N GLY A 74 15.87 -27.85 -0.47
CA GLY A 74 17.31 -28.01 -0.21
C GLY A 74 18.16 -26.72 -0.24
N ALA A 75 17.56 -25.54 -0.44
CA ALA A 75 18.28 -24.28 -0.28
C ALA A 75 18.47 -23.93 1.20
N GLY A 76 19.56 -23.23 1.52
CA GLY A 76 19.82 -22.66 2.85
C GLY A 76 18.79 -21.57 3.24
N PRO A 77 19.17 -20.54 4.04
CA PRO A 77 18.24 -19.48 4.44
C PRO A 77 17.46 -18.92 3.25
N CYS A 78 16.13 -18.84 3.37
CA CYS A 78 15.22 -18.51 2.27
C CYS A 78 15.70 -17.33 1.45
N ASP A 79 15.72 -17.50 0.14
CA ASP A 79 15.90 -16.42 -0.81
C ASP A 79 14.80 -15.37 -0.62
N MET A 80 15.15 -14.09 -0.77
CA MET A 80 14.20 -12.99 -0.73
C MET A 80 14.06 -12.42 -2.15
N ASP A 81 12.86 -12.53 -2.70
CA ASP A 81 12.48 -12.02 -4.01
C ASP A 81 11.39 -10.95 -3.82
N VAL A 82 11.51 -9.80 -4.49
CA VAL A 82 10.46 -8.78 -4.51
C VAL A 82 9.92 -8.63 -5.91
N ARG A 83 8.60 -8.52 -6.03
CA ARG A 83 7.93 -8.10 -7.26
C ARG A 83 7.69 -6.59 -7.19
N VAL A 84 8.18 -5.87 -8.19
CA VAL A 84 7.88 -4.45 -8.36
C VAL A 84 6.46 -4.32 -8.91
N LEU A 85 5.63 -3.51 -8.27
CA LEU A 85 4.24 -3.26 -8.67
C LEU A 85 4.13 -2.11 -9.69
N PRO A 86 3.07 -2.09 -10.53
CA PRO A 86 1.99 -3.08 -10.61
C PRO A 86 2.38 -4.38 -11.34
N ASP A 87 3.08 -4.27 -12.48
CA ASP A 87 3.46 -5.38 -13.36
C ASP A 87 4.97 -5.36 -13.67
N GLY A 88 5.78 -5.01 -12.68
CA GLY A 88 7.23 -4.89 -12.80
C GLY A 88 7.97 -6.22 -12.64
N PRO A 89 9.31 -6.18 -12.76
CA PRO A 89 10.14 -7.38 -12.64
C PRO A 89 10.11 -7.97 -11.23
N VAL A 90 10.42 -9.26 -11.17
CA VAL A 90 10.81 -9.92 -9.92
C VAL A 90 12.32 -9.79 -9.75
N LEU A 91 12.74 -9.21 -8.64
CA LEU A 91 14.14 -8.96 -8.31
C LEU A 91 14.56 -9.78 -7.09
N ARG A 92 15.65 -10.52 -7.25
CA ARG A 92 16.33 -11.20 -6.15
C ARG A 92 17.07 -10.16 -5.31
N ILE A 93 16.55 -9.86 -4.13
CA ILE A 93 17.17 -8.90 -3.20
C ILE A 93 18.01 -9.57 -2.11
N SER A 94 18.23 -10.88 -2.21
CA SER A 94 19.15 -11.61 -1.34
C SER A 94 20.35 -12.19 -2.11
N GLN A 95 21.54 -12.03 -1.56
CA GLN A 95 22.79 -12.61 -2.05
C GLN A 95 23.26 -13.79 -1.18
N ASN A 96 24.03 -14.69 -1.79
CA ASN A 96 24.68 -15.77 -1.06
C ASN A 96 26.05 -15.34 -0.55
N LEU A 97 26.16 -15.13 0.76
CA LEU A 97 27.42 -14.76 1.43
C LEU A 97 28.31 -15.96 1.81
N GLY A 98 27.90 -17.18 1.45
CA GLY A 98 28.62 -18.41 1.78
C GLY A 98 28.25 -19.00 3.16
N PRO A 99 28.76 -20.21 3.47
CA PRO A 99 28.26 -21.07 4.55
C PRO A 99 28.47 -20.53 5.97
N SER A 100 29.41 -19.59 6.17
CA SER A 100 29.81 -19.10 7.50
C SER A 100 29.42 -17.65 7.75
N ALA A 101 28.73 -17.01 6.81
CA ALA A 101 28.34 -15.61 6.95
C ALA A 101 27.17 -15.45 7.93
N ARG A 102 27.35 -14.60 8.95
CA ARG A 102 26.29 -14.18 9.90
C ARG A 102 25.68 -12.82 9.55
N GLY A 103 26.15 -12.19 8.47
CA GLY A 103 25.76 -10.86 8.04
C GLY A 103 24.43 -10.80 7.29
N CYS A 104 23.94 -9.57 7.06
CA CYS A 104 22.74 -9.32 6.28
C CYS A 104 22.91 -9.85 4.85
N ARG A 105 22.06 -10.78 4.43
CA ARG A 105 22.06 -11.34 3.07
C ARG A 105 21.42 -10.42 2.04
N LEU A 106 20.98 -9.23 2.42
CA LEU A 106 20.38 -8.29 1.48
C LEU A 106 21.42 -7.90 0.42
N ASP A 107 21.02 -7.89 -0.85
CA ASP A 107 21.77 -7.35 -1.96
C ASP A 107 21.38 -5.87 -2.11
N PRO A 108 22.27 -4.91 -1.75
CA PRO A 108 21.95 -3.50 -1.83
C PRO A 108 21.71 -3.05 -3.28
N ALA A 109 22.44 -3.57 -4.26
CA ALA A 109 22.31 -3.13 -5.64
C ALA A 109 20.96 -3.54 -6.24
N ALA A 110 20.51 -4.76 -5.93
CA ALA A 110 19.18 -5.22 -6.31
C ALA A 110 18.07 -4.40 -5.63
N LEU A 111 18.27 -4.04 -4.35
CA LEU A 111 17.32 -3.18 -3.62
C LEU A 111 17.25 -1.78 -4.25
N GLU A 112 18.38 -1.14 -4.53
CA GLU A 112 18.42 0.19 -5.17
C GLU A 112 17.79 0.16 -6.57
N THR A 113 17.95 -0.96 -7.30
CA THR A 113 17.25 -1.16 -8.58
C THR A 113 15.73 -1.17 -8.38
N ALA A 114 15.23 -1.86 -7.35
CA ALA A 114 13.81 -1.87 -7.02
C ALA A 114 13.32 -0.47 -6.62
N VAL A 115 14.10 0.27 -5.83
CA VAL A 115 13.80 1.66 -5.44
C VAL A 115 13.62 2.55 -6.68
N GLY A 116 14.59 2.56 -7.60
CA GLY A 116 14.52 3.39 -8.80
C GLY A 116 13.32 3.06 -9.71
N LEU A 117 12.97 1.77 -9.83
CA LEU A 117 11.78 1.36 -10.59
C LEU A 117 10.48 1.84 -9.92
N VAL A 118 10.41 1.78 -8.59
CA VAL A 118 9.26 2.28 -7.83
C VAL A 118 9.16 3.80 -7.91
N GLU A 119 10.26 4.53 -7.80
CA GLU A 119 10.29 6.00 -7.94
C GLU A 119 9.79 6.45 -9.32
N ALA A 120 10.25 5.78 -10.37
CA ALA A 120 9.80 6.04 -11.73
C ALA A 120 8.29 5.78 -11.89
N SER A 121 7.80 4.66 -11.35
CA SER A 121 6.38 4.30 -11.36
C SER A 121 5.52 5.30 -10.57
N LEU A 122 5.96 5.67 -9.37
CA LEU A 122 5.29 6.64 -8.50
C LEU A 122 5.15 8.00 -9.18
N SER A 123 6.17 8.42 -9.95
CA SER A 123 6.16 9.69 -10.69
C SER A 123 5.11 9.73 -11.82
N LEU A 124 4.65 8.57 -12.31
CA LEU A 124 3.52 8.45 -13.26
C LEU A 124 2.15 8.43 -12.55
N GLY A 125 2.17 8.56 -11.22
CA GLY A 125 1.03 8.50 -10.31
C GLY A 125 0.71 7.07 -9.86
N ALA A 126 0.09 6.98 -8.69
CA ALA A 126 -0.38 5.73 -8.09
C ALA A 126 -1.58 6.01 -7.18
N ASP A 127 -2.44 5.00 -6.99
CA ASP A 127 -3.56 5.08 -6.04
C ASP A 127 -3.12 4.67 -4.63
N LEU A 128 -2.05 3.88 -4.54
CA LEU A 128 -1.47 3.38 -3.30
C LEU A 128 0.00 3.02 -3.51
N LEU A 129 0.87 3.40 -2.57
CA LEU A 129 2.22 2.84 -2.45
C LEU A 129 2.21 1.71 -1.41
N ILE A 130 2.67 0.52 -1.81
CA ILE A 130 2.88 -0.61 -0.90
C ILE A 130 4.38 -0.85 -0.75
N ILE A 131 4.92 -0.74 0.45
CA ILE A 131 6.31 -1.13 0.75
C ILE A 131 6.29 -2.38 1.61
N ASN A 132 6.75 -3.50 1.06
CA ASN A 132 6.70 -4.79 1.76
C ASN A 132 7.36 -4.74 3.14
N LYS A 133 8.51 -4.07 3.27
CA LYS A 133 9.22 -4.01 4.54
C LYS A 133 10.05 -2.75 4.74
N PHE A 134 9.74 -2.01 5.81
CA PHE A 134 10.69 -1.04 6.37
C PHE A 134 11.70 -1.76 7.27
N GLY A 135 12.97 -1.64 6.90
CA GLY A 135 14.08 -2.40 7.43
C GLY A 135 15.16 -1.53 8.04
N LYS A 136 16.33 -2.17 8.24
CA LYS A 136 17.54 -1.49 8.70
C LYS A 136 18.05 -0.45 7.69
N HIS A 137 17.77 -0.63 6.40
CA HIS A 137 18.21 0.31 5.36
C HIS A 137 17.42 1.62 5.46
N GLU A 138 16.11 1.53 5.59
CA GLU A 138 15.20 2.68 5.72
C GLU A 138 15.39 3.40 7.06
N ALA A 139 15.62 2.66 8.14
CA ALA A 139 16.00 3.21 9.43
C ALA A 139 17.32 4.02 9.35
N ALA A 140 18.24 3.61 8.47
CA ALA A 140 19.53 4.26 8.25
C ALA A 140 19.49 5.35 7.15
N GLY A 141 18.31 5.75 6.67
CA GLY A 141 18.20 6.81 5.66
C GLY A 141 18.35 6.34 4.20
N ARG A 142 18.17 5.05 3.90
CA ARG A 142 18.35 4.47 2.56
C ARG A 142 17.13 3.65 2.11
N GLY A 143 17.23 2.96 0.98
CA GLY A 143 16.17 2.09 0.49
C GLY A 143 14.91 2.89 0.17
N PHE A 144 13.75 2.38 0.57
CA PHE A 144 12.47 3.01 0.21
C PHE A 144 12.10 4.26 1.04
N ARG A 145 12.97 4.74 1.94
CA ARG A 145 12.65 5.87 2.83
C ARG A 145 12.22 7.12 2.06
N ASP A 146 12.99 7.50 1.04
CA ASP A 146 12.73 8.72 0.28
C ASP A 146 11.48 8.57 -0.59
N VAL A 147 11.27 7.37 -1.15
CA VAL A 147 10.03 7.01 -1.86
C VAL A 147 8.79 7.15 -0.98
N ILE A 148 8.86 6.68 0.27
CA ILE A 148 7.76 6.80 1.24
C ILE A 148 7.47 8.28 1.51
N ALA A 149 8.51 9.08 1.78
CA ALA A 149 8.36 10.50 2.01
C ALA A 149 7.77 11.24 0.80
N GLN A 150 8.23 10.90 -0.41
CA GLN A 150 7.73 11.45 -1.67
C GLN A 150 6.25 11.12 -1.89
N ALA A 151 5.85 9.85 -1.70
CA ALA A 151 4.45 9.45 -1.85
C ALA A 151 3.53 10.19 -0.87
N VAL A 152 3.93 10.32 0.40
CA VAL A 152 3.21 11.11 1.38
C VAL A 152 3.08 12.58 0.94
N ALA A 153 4.17 13.19 0.45
CA ALA A 153 4.17 14.57 -0.04
C ALA A 153 3.28 14.77 -1.27
N MET A 154 3.21 13.78 -2.15
CA MET A 154 2.29 13.75 -3.31
C MET A 154 0.84 13.49 -2.89
N GLY A 155 0.60 13.15 -1.63
CA GLY A 155 -0.73 12.78 -1.14
C GLY A 155 -1.19 11.41 -1.63
N VAL A 156 -0.27 10.53 -1.99
CA VAL A 156 -0.55 9.11 -2.28
C VAL A 156 -0.58 8.36 -0.93
N PRO A 157 -1.64 7.58 -0.62
CA PRO A 157 -1.66 6.70 0.54
C PRO A 157 -0.48 5.71 0.49
N VAL A 158 0.13 5.45 1.65
CA VAL A 158 1.27 4.57 1.80
C VAL A 158 0.98 3.51 2.86
N LEU A 159 1.11 2.25 2.48
CA LEU A 159 1.04 1.11 3.37
C LEU A 159 2.41 0.44 3.49
N VAL A 160 2.91 0.32 4.71
CA VAL A 160 4.23 -0.25 5.00
C VAL A 160 4.10 -1.53 5.83
N GLY A 161 4.70 -2.62 5.37
CA GLY A 161 4.88 -3.81 6.19
C GLY A 161 6.01 -3.63 7.20
N LEU A 162 5.79 -4.05 8.44
CA LEU A 162 6.79 -4.02 9.50
C LEU A 162 7.00 -5.40 10.13
N ASN A 163 8.10 -5.51 10.86
CA ASN A 163 8.26 -6.49 11.92
C ASN A 163 8.45 -5.77 13.25
N THR A 164 8.37 -6.50 14.35
CA THR A 164 8.48 -5.92 15.70
C THR A 164 9.81 -5.19 15.92
N LEU A 165 10.89 -5.68 15.30
CA LEU A 165 12.24 -5.14 15.47
C LEU A 165 12.43 -3.74 14.87
N ASN A 166 11.70 -3.40 13.80
CA ASN A 166 11.87 -2.10 13.12
C ASN A 166 10.74 -1.11 13.44
N ARG A 167 9.82 -1.47 14.34
CA ARG A 167 8.67 -0.64 14.72
C ARG A 167 9.10 0.73 15.21
N GLU A 168 9.97 0.78 16.22
CA GLU A 168 10.41 2.04 16.83
C GLU A 168 11.09 2.96 15.81
N ALA A 169 11.94 2.40 14.95
CA ALA A 169 12.60 3.14 13.88
C ALA A 169 11.61 3.71 12.85
N PHE A 170 10.57 2.95 12.52
CA PHE A 170 9.51 3.42 11.64
C PHE A 170 8.65 4.49 12.31
N GLU A 171 8.25 4.31 13.57
CA GLU A 171 7.45 5.28 14.32
C GLU A 171 8.19 6.62 14.48
N SER A 172 9.50 6.57 14.72
CA SER A 172 10.36 7.77 14.72
C SER A 172 10.44 8.43 13.34
N PHE A 173 10.51 7.65 12.25
CA PHE A 173 10.46 8.19 10.89
C PHE A 173 9.11 8.83 10.57
N ALA A 174 8.01 8.20 11.00
CA ALA A 174 6.66 8.64 10.73
C ALA A 174 6.24 9.86 11.56
N ASP A 175 6.94 10.15 12.66
CA ASP A 175 6.71 11.32 13.52
C ASP A 175 5.22 11.53 13.90
N GLY A 176 4.56 10.44 14.29
CA GLY A 176 3.14 10.44 14.67
C GLY A 176 2.15 10.55 13.51
N MET A 177 2.59 10.57 12.26
CA MET A 177 1.72 10.61 11.07
C MET A 177 1.15 9.25 10.69
N ALA A 178 1.71 8.15 11.20
CA ALA A 178 1.31 6.80 10.84
C ALA A 178 0.29 6.19 11.81
N ILE A 179 -0.64 5.40 11.26
CA ILE A 179 -1.52 4.53 12.05
C ILE A 179 -1.14 3.05 11.86
N GLN A 180 -1.35 2.26 12.91
CA GLN A 180 -1.28 0.82 12.79
C GLN A 180 -2.62 0.26 12.31
N LEU A 181 -2.57 -0.59 11.29
CA LEU A 181 -3.71 -1.36 10.81
C LEU A 181 -3.56 -2.85 11.18
N PRO A 182 -4.68 -3.57 11.39
CA PRO A 182 -4.66 -5.02 11.49
C PRO A 182 -4.03 -5.66 10.24
N PRO A 183 -3.30 -6.78 10.36
CA PRO A 183 -2.71 -7.52 9.23
C PRO A 183 -3.74 -8.39 8.51
N GLU A 184 -4.91 -7.82 8.22
CA GLU A 184 -6.05 -8.49 7.61
C GLU A 184 -6.38 -7.79 6.29
N CYS A 185 -6.44 -8.54 5.19
CA CYS A 185 -6.69 -7.97 3.87
C CYS A 185 -7.96 -7.10 3.83
N ALA A 186 -9.02 -7.48 4.53
CA ALA A 186 -10.26 -6.70 4.60
C ALA A 186 -10.03 -5.32 5.25
N ALA A 187 -9.41 -5.27 6.43
CA ALA A 187 -9.12 -4.01 7.13
C ALA A 187 -8.20 -3.08 6.32
N LEU A 188 -7.23 -3.66 5.60
CA LEU A 188 -6.34 -2.90 4.72
C LEU A 188 -7.09 -2.34 3.51
N GLN A 189 -8.00 -3.10 2.92
CA GLN A 189 -8.84 -2.63 1.81
C GLN A 189 -9.81 -1.54 2.23
N ASP A 190 -10.43 -1.68 3.41
CA ASP A 190 -11.34 -0.66 3.95
C ASP A 190 -10.59 0.67 4.11
N TRP A 191 -9.37 0.64 4.63
CA TRP A 191 -8.52 1.82 4.74
C TRP A 191 -8.17 2.41 3.37
N VAL A 192 -7.81 1.59 2.37
CA VAL A 192 -7.55 2.08 1.00
C VAL A 192 -8.81 2.72 0.41
N GLY A 193 -9.99 2.12 0.64
CA GLY A 193 -11.29 2.59 0.15
C GLY A 193 -11.68 4.00 0.64
N ASP A 194 -11.18 4.42 1.81
CA ASP A 194 -11.40 5.78 2.32
C ASP A 194 -10.80 6.86 1.39
N PHE A 195 -9.79 6.52 0.58
CA PHE A 195 -9.12 7.44 -0.35
C PHE A 195 -9.66 7.36 -1.78
N LEU A 196 -10.45 6.34 -2.11
CA LEU A 196 -10.96 6.14 -3.46
C LEU A 196 -12.19 7.01 -3.76
N PRO A 197 -12.44 7.38 -5.03
CA PRO A 197 -13.68 8.03 -5.43
C PRO A 197 -14.92 7.17 -5.12
N ALA A 198 -16.07 7.79 -4.84
CA ALA A 198 -17.29 7.08 -4.43
C ALA A 198 -17.78 6.02 -5.44
N ALA A 199 -17.43 6.14 -6.72
CA ALA A 199 -17.76 5.16 -7.76
C ALA A 199 -17.06 3.80 -7.56
N GLU A 200 -15.93 3.77 -6.84
CA GLU A 200 -15.13 2.56 -6.58
C GLU A 200 -15.38 1.98 -5.17
N ARG A 201 -16.14 2.68 -4.31
CA ARG A 201 -16.42 2.26 -2.92
C ARG A 201 -17.56 1.24 -2.79
N THR A 202 -18.33 1.00 -3.86
CA THR A 202 -19.59 0.26 -3.77
C THR A 202 -19.61 -0.92 -4.72
N MET A 203 -18.99 -2.04 -4.35
CA MET A 203 -19.35 -3.36 -4.87
C MET A 203 -19.15 -4.39 -3.76
N PRO A 204 -20.15 -4.65 -2.90
CA PRO A 204 -20.16 -5.88 -2.13
C PRO A 204 -20.42 -7.04 -3.09
N GLY A 205 -19.57 -8.07 -3.02
CA GLY A 205 -19.83 -9.36 -3.65
C GLY A 205 -21.03 -10.08 -3.05
#